data_AF-A0A7V9GRY6-F1
#
_entry.id   AF-A0A7V9GRY6-F1
#
_cell.length_a   1.000
_cell.length_b   1.000
_cell.length_c   1.000
_cell.angle_alpha   90.00
_cell.angle_beta   90.00
_cell.angle_gamma   90.00
#
_symmetry.space_group_name_H-M   'P 1'
#
loop_
_entity.id
_entity.type
_entity.pdbx_description
1 polymer ?
#
loop_
_entity_poly.entity_id
_entity_poly.type
_entity_poly.pdbx_seq_one_letter_code
_entity_poly.pdbx_strand_id
1 'polypeptide(L)' 'MLDPQGQTVERALPALGFDGVSHVRVGRLVELEAEDPGRIEEMCEQLLANPLVEDYEVVTLA' A
#
# COMPACT_ATOMS: atom_id res chain seq x y z
N MET A 1 11.10 6.39 -0.08
CA MET A 1 11.73 5.50 0.92
C MET A 1 12.06 4.17 0.26
N LEU A 2 13.13 3.48 0.66
CA LEU A 2 13.42 2.11 0.21
C LEU A 2 12.47 1.15 0.93
N ASP A 3 11.69 0.37 0.18
CA ASP A 3 10.85 -0.73 0.69
C ASP A 3 11.64 -2.05 0.59
N PRO A 4 12.21 -2.56 1.71
CA PRO A 4 13.01 -3.78 1.68
C PRO A 4 12.17 -5.03 1.34
N GLN A 5 10.86 -4.99 1.61
CA GLN A 5 9.95 -6.11 1.33
C GLN A 5 9.69 -6.18 -0.17
N GLY A 6 9.36 -5.06 -0.81
CA GLY A 6 9.23 -4.95 -2.26
C GLY A 6 10.47 -5.45 -3.00
N GLN A 7 11.67 -5.06 -2.56
CA GLN A 7 12.92 -5.57 -3.14
C GLN A 7 13.10 -7.08 -2.99
N THR A 8 12.68 -7.65 -1.87
CA THR A 8 12.78 -9.09 -1.64
C THR A 8 11.85 -9.85 -2.59
N VAL A 9 10.62 -9.35 -2.77
CA VAL A 9 9.65 -9.93 -3.71
C VAL A 9 10.16 -9.79 -5.15
N GLU A 10 10.61 -8.60 -5.56
CA GLU A 10 11.14 -8.36 -6.92
C GLU A 10 12.27 -9.32 -7.27
N ARG A 11 13.18 -9.61 -6.33
CA ARG A 11 14.28 -10.57 -6.53
C ARG A 11 13.82 -12.02 -6.62
N ALA A 12 12.69 -12.37 -6.00
CA ALA A 12 12.17 -13.74 -5.98
C ALA A 12 11.38 -14.11 -7.25
N LEU A 13 10.70 -13.13 -7.87
CA LEU A 13 9.82 -13.33 -9.02
C LEU A 13 10.49 -14.01 -10.24
N PRO A 14 11.74 -13.67 -10.64
CA PRO A 14 12.40 -14.34 -11.75
C PRO A 14 12.61 -15.84 -11.54
N ALA A 15 12.89 -16.28 -10.31
CA ALA A 15 13.05 -17.70 -9.99
C ALA A 15 11.74 -18.50 -10.15
N LEU A 16 10.59 -17.82 -10.20
CA LEU A 16 9.27 -18.38 -10.45
C LEU A 16 8.84 -18.26 -11.93
N GLY A 17 9.70 -17.73 -12.81
CA GLY A 17 9.41 -17.52 -14.23
C GLY A 17 8.69 -16.21 -14.56
N PHE A 18 8.57 -15.29 -13.58
CA PHE A 18 7.99 -13.97 -13.80
C PHE A 18 9.08 -12.94 -14.13
N ASP A 19 9.50 -12.93 -15.40
CA ASP A 19 10.47 -11.96 -15.91
C ASP A 19 9.84 -10.59 -16.20
N GLY A 20 10.67 -9.54 -16.22
CA GLY A 20 10.24 -8.19 -16.61
C GLY A 20 9.48 -7.39 -15.56
N VAL A 21 9.30 -7.92 -14.35
CA VAL A 21 8.71 -7.18 -13.22
C VAL A 21 9.76 -6.26 -12.59
N SER A 22 9.39 -5.00 -12.33
CA SER A 22 10.26 -4.01 -11.67
C SER A 22 9.43 -3.05 -10.82
N HIS A 23 10.08 -2.34 -9.90
CA HIS A 23 9.46 -1.37 -9.01
C HIS A 23 8.36 -1.99 -8.13
N VAL A 24 8.59 -3.20 -7.63
CA VAL A 24 7.65 -3.87 -6.74
C VAL A 24 7.57 -3.08 -5.43
N ARG A 25 6.35 -2.71 -5.04
CA ARG A 25 6.03 -2.09 -3.75
C ARG A 25 5.11 -3.02 -2.98
N VAL A 26 5.42 -3.25 -1.72
CA VAL A 26 4.57 -3.97 -0.77
C VAL A 26 3.99 -2.94 0.19
N GLY A 27 2.66 -2.90 0.25
CA GLY A 27 1.92 -1.97 1.10
C GLY A 27 0.84 -2.68 1.90
N ARG A 28 -0.02 -1.89 2.54
CA ARG A 28 -1.19 -2.36 3.29
C ARG A 28 -2.47 -2.03 2.52
N LEU A 29 -3.42 -2.97 2.48
CA LEU A 29 -4.80 -2.72 2.11
C LEU A 29 -5.64 -2.65 3.40
N VAL A 30 -6.46 -1.62 3.54
CA VAL A 30 -7.42 -1.48 4.64
C VAL A 30 -8.81 -1.35 4.04
N GLU A 31 -9.66 -2.34 4.31
CA GLU A 31 -11.08 -2.31 3.97
C GLU A 31 -11.88 -1.98 5.23
N LEU A 32 -12.77 -1.01 5.13
CA LEU A 32 -13.60 -0.57 6.24
C LEU A 32 -14.94 -0.06 5.73
N GLU A 33 -15.94 -0.11 6.60
CA GLU A 33 -17.22 0.57 6.40
C GLU A 33 -17.24 1.79 7.32
N ALA A 34 -17.61 2.95 6.78
CA ALA A 34 -17.71 4.20 7.52
C ALA A 34 -19.10 4.81 7.34
N GLU A 35 -19.77 5.12 8.45
CA GLU A 35 -21.04 5.87 8.43
C GLU A 35 -20.84 7.31 7.93
N ASP A 36 -19.67 7.89 8.21
CA ASP A 36 -19.26 9.22 7.74
C ASP A 36 -17.98 9.12 6.90
N PRO A 37 -18.11 9.01 5.56
CA PRO A 37 -16.96 8.99 4.64
C PRO A 37 -16.09 10.26 4.72
N GLY A 38 -16.62 11.38 5.22
CA GLY A 38 -15.89 12.64 5.35
C GLY A 38 -14.73 12.57 6.35
N ARG A 39 -14.67 11.53 7.19
CA ARG A 39 -13.61 11.33 8.18
C ARG A 39 -12.50 10.39 7.74
N ILE A 40 -12.57 9.81 6.54
CA ILE A 40 -11.57 8.82 6.10
C ILE A 40 -10.16 9.44 6.01
N GLU A 41 -10.04 10.66 5.49
CA GLU A 41 -8.74 11.37 5.42
C GLU A 41 -8.14 11.56 6.82
N GLU A 42 -8.94 11.98 7.79
CA GLU A 42 -8.52 12.14 9.19
C GLU A 42 -8.02 10.82 9.78
N MET A 43 -8.71 9.70 9.50
CA MET A 43 -8.29 8.37 9.95
C MET A 43 -6.94 7.96 9.32
N CYS A 44 -6.73 8.27 8.03
CA CYS A 44 -5.48 8.01 7.34
C CYS A 44 -4.31 8.79 7.93
N GLU A 45 -4.49 10.09 8.19
CA GLU A 45 -3.45 10.94 8.75
C GLU A 45 -3.08 10.59 10.21
N GLN A 46 -4.07 10.20 11.01
CA GLN A 46 -3.86 9.94 12.44
C GLN A 46 -3.41 8.50 12.75
N LEU A 47 -3.82 7.52 11.92
CA LEU A 47 -3.67 6.12 12.29
C LEU A 47 -3.35 5.18 11.12
N LEU A 48 -4.12 5.24 10.04
CA LEU A 48 -4.08 4.16 9.05
C LEU A 48 -2.81 4.18 8.19
N ALA A 49 -2.22 5.35 7.99
CA ALA A 49 -0.95 5.55 7.31
C ALA A 49 0.03 6.31 8.20
N ASN A 50 1.33 6.04 8.04
CA ASN A 50 2.37 6.87 8.61
C ASN A 50 2.78 7.96 7.60
N PRO A 51 2.36 9.23 7.78
CA PRO A 51 2.55 10.29 6.77
C PRO A 51 4.02 10.64 6.49
N LEU A 52 4.96 10.24 7.36
CA LEU A 52 6.39 10.48 7.13
C LEU A 52 6.97 9.54 6.05
N VAL A 53 6.38 8.36 5.87
CA VAL A 53 7.02 7.25 5.14
C VAL A 53 6.08 6.51 4.20
N GLU A 54 4.78 6.70 4.31
CA GLU A 54 3.74 6.02 3.53
C GLU A 54 2.86 7.05 2.81
N ASP A 55 2.62 6.79 1.53
CA ASP A 55 1.55 7.40 0.75
C ASP A 55 0.30 6.50 0.84
N TYR A 56 -0.89 7.07 0.76
CA TYR A 56 -2.15 6.32 0.72
C TYR A 56 -3.08 6.82 -0.39
N GLU A 57 -3.95 5.93 -0.87
CA GLU A 57 -5.03 6.23 -1.82
C GLU A 57 -6.33 5.70 -1.25
N VAL A 58 -7.41 6.48 -1.36
CA VAL A 58 -8.75 6.10 -0.92
C VAL A 58 -9.58 5.76 -2.15
N VAL A 59 -10.11 4.54 -2.18
CA VAL A 59 -11.00 4.07 -3.25
C VAL A 59 -12.34 3.70 -2.63
N THR A 60 -13.41 4.33 -3.12
CA THR A 60 -14.77 3.95 -2.74
C THR A 60 -15.23 2.79 -3.62
N LEU A 61 -15.66 1.69 -2.99
CA LEU A 61 -16.25 0.55 -3.67
C LEU A 61 -17.76 0.81 -3.85
N ALA A 62 -18.27 0.58 -5.06
CA ALA A 62 -19.68 0.73 -5.42
C ALA A 62 -20.47 -0.56 -5.25
#